data_AF-A0A9D7NA54-F1
#
_entry.id   AF-A0A9D7NA54-F1
#
_cell.length_a   1.000
_cell.length_b   1.000
_cell.length_c   1.000
_cell.angle_alpha   90.00
_cell.angle_beta   90.00
_cell.angle_gamma   90.00
#
_symmetry.space_group_name_H-M   'P 1'
#
loop_
_entity.id
_entity.type
_entity.pdbx_description
1 polymer ?
#
loop_
_entity_poly.entity_id
_entity_poly.type
_entity_poly.pdbx_seq_one_letter_code
_entity_poly.pdbx_strand_id
1 'polypeptide(L)'
;MSTERKHPILFTVTILTAIVGLVTAVYKCGTEQQNFFKATGTTPNTIEQPEEPTAATGTGTTAIPVPKPPPPATTTNVTIIYQGDQYGCTLPIAITIGDKTFQPTSNAYVAYDIPLGTQQYRMQGNINCTTIGGCSAYGEGILNVRENATFAIRWQNTAYAQCSIGLFEQ
;
A
#
# COMPACT_ATOMS: atom_id res chain seq x y z
N MET A 1 -19.17 59.91 16.20
CA MET A 1 -19.49 59.14 17.41
C MET A 1 -19.67 57.69 17.00
N SER A 2 -18.68 56.87 17.36
CA SER A 2 -18.64 55.42 17.12
C SER A 2 -19.65 54.73 18.03
N THR A 3 -20.43 53.81 17.49
CA THR A 3 -21.20 52.86 18.32
C THR A 3 -20.82 51.45 17.90
N GLU A 4 -19.65 51.06 18.37
CA GLU A 4 -19.24 49.69 18.53
C GLU A 4 -20.22 49.00 19.51
N ARG A 5 -20.91 47.95 19.06
CA ARG A 5 -21.50 46.96 19.98
C ARG A 5 -21.10 45.56 19.53
N LYS A 6 -19.99 45.14 20.12
CA LYS A 6 -19.63 43.80 20.58
C LYS A 6 -20.80 42.81 20.55
N HIS A 7 -20.66 41.78 19.73
CA HIS A 7 -21.21 40.47 20.03
C HIS A 7 -20.26 39.78 21.02
N PRO A 8 -20.79 39.26 22.12
CA PRO A 8 -20.32 37.97 22.58
C PRO A 8 -21.52 37.02 22.71
N ILE A 9 -21.65 36.18 21.69
CA ILE A 9 -21.73 34.72 21.79
C ILE A 9 -22.22 34.24 23.17
N LEU A 10 -23.51 33.96 23.26
CA LEU A 10 -24.11 33.19 24.35
C LEU A 10 -25.11 32.18 23.76
N PHE A 11 -24.59 31.20 23.01
CA PHE A 11 -25.34 29.97 22.74
C PHE A 11 -24.95 28.93 23.78
N THR A 12 -25.65 29.00 24.91
CA THR A 12 -25.76 27.93 25.90
C THR A 12 -26.60 26.81 25.29
N VAL A 13 -25.98 25.74 24.81
CA VAL A 13 -26.65 24.45 24.56
C VAL A 13 -25.75 23.32 25.05
N THR A 14 -25.95 23.00 26.33
CA THR A 14 -26.11 21.66 26.90
C THR A 14 -25.23 20.53 26.37
N ILE A 15 -24.24 20.18 27.19
CA ILE A 15 -23.56 18.89 27.23
C ILE A 15 -24.61 17.79 27.46
N LEU A 16 -24.74 16.82 26.55
CA LEU A 16 -25.39 15.55 26.83
C LEU A 16 -24.56 14.38 26.29
N THR A 17 -24.18 13.54 27.23
CA THR A 17 -23.45 12.28 27.16
C THR A 17 -24.14 11.21 26.30
N ALA A 18 -23.37 10.51 25.47
CA ALA A 18 -23.69 9.15 25.03
C ALA A 18 -22.40 8.32 24.96
N ILE A 19 -21.98 7.80 26.12
CA ILE A 19 -21.12 6.61 26.20
C ILE A 19 -22.08 5.42 26.22
N VAL A 20 -22.11 4.66 25.13
CA VAL A 20 -22.63 3.28 25.05
C VAL A 20 -21.41 2.49 24.57
N GLY A 21 -20.74 1.66 25.37
CA GLY A 21 -21.29 0.48 26.04
C GLY A 21 -21.25 -0.70 25.06
N LEU A 22 -20.09 -1.32 24.83
CA LEU A 22 -19.64 -2.59 25.44
C LEU A 22 -19.87 -3.83 24.52
N VAL A 23 -18.76 -4.47 24.12
CA VAL A 23 -18.48 -5.93 24.00
C VAL A 23 -19.32 -6.76 23.04
N THR A 24 -18.68 -7.31 22.00
CA THR A 24 -18.42 -8.77 21.78
C THR A 24 -18.19 -9.06 20.28
N ALA A 25 -16.94 -9.31 19.90
CA ALA A 25 -16.62 -10.22 18.78
C ALA A 25 -15.17 -10.72 18.94
N VAL A 26 -14.88 -11.30 20.10
CA VAL A 26 -13.84 -12.33 20.19
C VAL A 26 -14.48 -13.59 19.62
N TYR A 27 -14.34 -13.82 18.31
CA TYR A 27 -14.54 -15.15 17.73
C TYR A 27 -13.17 -15.82 17.55
N LYS A 28 -12.91 -16.74 18.47
CA LYS A 28 -11.90 -17.78 18.37
C LYS A 28 -12.31 -18.82 17.32
N CYS A 29 -11.37 -19.22 16.46
CA CYS A 29 -10.97 -20.61 16.14
C CYS A 29 -9.99 -20.54 14.96
N GLY A 30 -8.85 -21.21 14.91
CA GLY A 30 -8.41 -22.37 15.67
C GLY A 30 -6.93 -22.34 15.98
N THR A 31 -6.65 -22.94 17.13
CA THR A 31 -5.38 -23.36 17.68
C THR A 31 -4.66 -24.34 16.75
N GLU A 32 -3.41 -24.06 16.39
CA GLU A 32 -2.48 -25.12 15.98
C GLU A 32 -1.24 -25.04 16.87
N GLN A 33 -1.37 -25.61 18.06
CA GLN A 33 -0.26 -26.01 18.89
C GLN A 33 -0.37 -27.51 19.15
N GLN A 34 0.54 -28.22 18.49
CA GLN A 34 1.35 -29.33 19.00
C GLN A 34 0.72 -30.70 19.26
N ASN A 35 1.32 -31.65 18.54
CA ASN A 35 1.67 -33.03 18.91
C ASN A 35 0.56 -34.10 18.88
N PHE A 36 1.05 -35.33 18.72
CA PHE A 36 0.39 -36.64 18.84
C PHE A 36 -0.09 -37.31 17.55
N PHE A 37 0.85 -37.77 16.71
CA PHE A 37 0.83 -39.18 16.30
C PHE A 37 2.23 -39.77 16.38
N LYS A 38 2.49 -40.45 17.50
CA LYS A 38 3.52 -41.47 17.64
C LYS A 38 2.77 -42.79 17.68
N ALA A 39 2.90 -43.62 16.65
CA ALA A 39 2.53 -45.03 16.71
C ALA A 39 3.47 -45.85 15.83
N THR A 40 4.04 -46.86 16.47
CA THR A 40 5.11 -47.79 16.11
C THR A 40 4.62 -48.99 15.28
N GLY A 41 5.56 -49.61 14.55
CA GLY A 41 5.49 -50.95 13.93
C GLY A 41 5.03 -50.93 12.47
N THR A 42 5.70 -51.53 11.48
CA THR A 42 6.45 -52.79 11.47
C THR A 42 7.27 -52.87 10.18
N THR A 43 8.56 -53.23 10.26
CA THR A 43 9.41 -53.68 9.14
C THR A 43 9.01 -55.11 8.72
N PRO A 44 9.23 -55.56 7.47
CA PRO A 44 10.53 -56.19 7.17
C PRO A 44 11.03 -56.13 5.71
N ASN A 45 12.31 -56.46 5.59
CA ASN A 45 13.06 -56.93 4.42
C ASN A 45 13.74 -55.88 3.53
N THR A 46 15.04 -55.67 3.76
CA THR A 46 16.05 -55.91 2.73
C THR A 46 17.38 -56.33 3.40
N ILE A 47 17.62 -57.63 3.25
CA ILE A 47 18.85 -58.44 3.22
C ILE A 47 20.19 -57.70 3.43
N GLU A 48 20.97 -58.18 4.39
CA GLU A 48 22.39 -57.87 4.63
C GLU A 48 23.31 -58.30 3.47
N GLN A 49 24.49 -57.64 3.43
CA GLN A 49 25.84 -58.17 3.12
C GLN A 49 26.53 -57.52 1.89
N PRO A 50 27.88 -57.37 1.84
CA PRO A 50 28.92 -57.20 2.87
C PRO A 50 29.73 -55.89 2.74
N GLU A 51 30.41 -55.45 3.82
CA GLU A 51 31.52 -54.49 3.75
C GLU A 51 32.77 -55.16 3.15
N GLU A 52 33.39 -54.52 2.14
CA GLU A 52 34.80 -54.72 1.80
C GLU A 52 35.46 -53.35 1.52
N PRO A 53 36.68 -53.09 2.02
CA PRO A 53 37.27 -51.75 2.03
C PRO A 53 37.96 -51.45 0.70
N THR A 54 37.83 -50.24 0.18
CA THR A 54 38.74 -49.74 -0.85
C THR A 54 39.18 -48.31 -0.53
N ALA A 55 40.49 -48.17 -0.38
CA ALA A 55 41.19 -46.93 -0.13
C ALA A 55 41.10 -45.97 -1.34
N ALA A 56 41.09 -44.69 -1.00
CA ALA A 56 41.34 -43.47 -1.77
C ALA A 56 41.64 -43.57 -3.28
N THR A 57 40.91 -42.79 -4.08
CA THR A 57 41.50 -41.98 -5.16
C THR A 57 40.68 -40.70 -5.29
N GLY A 58 41.36 -39.56 -5.15
CA GLY A 58 40.73 -38.25 -5.21
C GLY A 58 40.17 -37.93 -6.59
N THR A 59 38.95 -37.40 -6.60
CA THR A 59 38.49 -36.46 -7.62
C THR A 59 37.86 -35.31 -6.87
N GLY A 60 38.62 -34.22 -6.73
CA GLY A 60 38.12 -32.95 -6.22
C GLY A 60 36.99 -32.49 -7.12
N THR A 61 35.75 -32.81 -6.75
CA THR A 61 34.58 -32.15 -7.30
C THR A 61 34.55 -30.79 -6.64
N THR A 62 35.08 -29.78 -7.34
CA THR A 62 34.84 -28.38 -6.97
C THR A 62 33.33 -28.19 -7.02
N ALA A 63 32.68 -28.17 -5.84
CA ALA A 63 31.28 -27.82 -5.73
C ALA A 63 31.11 -26.43 -6.36
N ILE A 64 30.37 -26.36 -7.47
CA ILE A 64 30.00 -25.08 -8.06
C ILE A 64 29.13 -24.39 -7.01
N PRO A 65 29.51 -23.20 -6.49
CA PRO A 65 28.66 -22.49 -5.55
C PRO A 65 27.35 -22.16 -6.27
N VAL A 66 26.24 -22.70 -5.76
CA VAL A 66 24.90 -22.31 -6.22
C VAL A 66 24.74 -20.82 -5.95
N PRO A 67 24.48 -19.98 -6.96
CA PRO A 67 24.29 -18.56 -6.75
C PRO A 67 23.15 -18.34 -5.76
N LYS A 68 23.43 -17.62 -4.67
CA LYS A 68 22.39 -17.19 -3.73
C LYS A 68 21.35 -16.36 -4.50
N PRO A 69 20.04 -16.62 -4.33
CA PRO A 69 19.01 -15.79 -4.92
C PRO A 69 19.22 -14.31 -4.55
N PRO A 70 18.98 -13.36 -5.48
CA PRO A 70 19.04 -11.95 -5.15
C PRO A 70 18.07 -11.61 -4.02
N PRO A 71 18.38 -10.61 -3.17
CA PRO A 71 17.44 -10.12 -2.18
C PRO A 71 16.12 -9.70 -2.84
N PRO A 72 14.96 -9.85 -2.14
CA PRO A 72 13.69 -9.32 -2.63
C PRO A 72 13.80 -7.83 -2.95
N ALA A 73 13.12 -7.39 -4.01
CA ALA A 73 13.01 -5.98 -4.33
C ALA A 73 12.32 -5.24 -3.17
N THR A 74 12.80 -4.04 -2.86
CA THR A 74 12.20 -3.15 -1.84
C THR A 74 11.43 -1.99 -2.46
N THR A 75 11.67 -1.72 -3.75
CA THR A 75 11.01 -0.69 -4.54
C THR A 75 10.55 -1.25 -5.88
N THR A 76 9.62 -0.55 -6.53
CA THR A 76 9.12 -0.90 -7.86
C THR A 76 8.80 0.36 -8.66
N ASN A 77 8.51 0.18 -9.94
CA ASN A 77 7.97 1.21 -10.80
C ASN A 77 6.45 1.06 -10.84
N VAL A 78 5.73 2.17 -10.74
CA VAL A 78 4.26 2.19 -10.80
C VAL A 78 3.82 3.06 -11.96
N THR A 79 2.71 2.68 -12.58
CA THR A 79 2.09 3.49 -13.62
C THR A 79 1.00 4.34 -13.02
N ILE A 80 1.07 5.65 -13.24
CA ILE A 80 0.05 6.62 -12.86
C ILE A 80 -0.73 6.99 -14.11
N ILE A 81 -2.04 6.77 -14.07
CA ILE A 81 -2.94 7.19 -15.13
C ILE A 81 -3.91 8.23 -14.58
N TYR A 82 -4.37 9.11 -15.44
CA TYR A 82 -5.45 10.04 -15.11
C TYR A 82 -6.73 9.56 -15.79
N GLN A 83 -7.75 9.29 -14.97
CA GLN A 83 -9.08 8.87 -15.41
C GLN A 83 -10.12 9.92 -15.02
N GLY A 84 -11.19 9.99 -15.80
CA GLY A 84 -12.29 10.93 -15.54
C GLY A 84 -12.09 12.31 -16.16
N ASP A 85 -11.17 12.46 -17.12
CA ASP A 85 -10.93 13.72 -17.80
C ASP A 85 -11.95 14.05 -18.90
N GLN A 86 -13.21 14.23 -18.52
CA GLN A 86 -14.24 14.61 -19.49
C GLN A 86 -14.13 16.07 -19.96
N TYR A 87 -13.28 16.87 -19.30
CA TYR A 87 -13.20 18.32 -19.52
C TYR A 87 -11.82 18.80 -20.00
N GLY A 88 -10.89 17.90 -20.30
CA GLY A 88 -9.55 18.25 -20.79
C GLY A 88 -8.73 19.05 -19.78
N CYS A 89 -8.81 18.68 -18.51
CA CYS A 89 -8.18 19.38 -17.40
C CYS A 89 -6.67 19.16 -17.37
N THR A 90 -5.93 20.21 -17.02
CA THR A 90 -4.52 20.13 -16.65
C THR A 90 -4.39 19.94 -15.14
N LEU A 91 -3.52 19.00 -14.74
CA LEU A 91 -3.34 18.61 -13.33
C LEU A 91 -1.91 18.89 -12.89
N PRO A 92 -1.53 20.15 -12.63
CA PRO A 92 -0.28 20.49 -11.95
C PRO A 92 -0.35 20.08 -10.47
N ILE A 93 -0.26 18.77 -10.23
CA ILE A 93 -0.35 18.15 -8.90
C ILE A 93 0.95 17.44 -8.55
N ALA A 94 1.41 17.63 -7.32
CA ALA A 94 2.45 16.82 -6.72
C ALA A 94 1.82 15.60 -6.06
N ILE A 95 2.42 14.43 -6.29
CA ILE A 95 2.02 13.16 -5.70
C ILE A 95 3.18 12.66 -4.87
N THR A 96 2.91 12.34 -3.61
CA THR A 96 3.83 11.68 -2.70
C THR A 96 3.31 10.27 -2.41
N ILE A 97 4.13 9.23 -2.60
CA ILE A 97 3.85 7.84 -2.20
C ILE A 97 5.04 7.36 -1.38
N GLY A 98 4.83 7.05 -0.09
CA GLY A 98 5.92 6.78 0.83
C GLY A 98 6.86 7.99 0.96
N ASP A 99 8.14 7.79 0.67
CA ASP A 99 9.18 8.83 0.66
C ASP A 99 9.37 9.52 -0.71
N LYS A 100 8.67 9.06 -1.76
CA LYS A 100 8.86 9.56 -3.12
C LYS A 100 7.83 10.62 -3.47
N THR A 101 8.31 11.75 -3.97
CA THR A 101 7.46 12.82 -4.51
C THR A 101 7.78 13.07 -5.96
N PHE A 102 6.75 13.17 -6.80
CA PHE A 102 6.86 13.40 -8.23
C PHE A 102 5.65 14.19 -8.75
N GLN A 103 5.77 14.72 -9.96
CA GLN A 103 4.70 15.44 -10.65
C GLN A 103 4.50 14.79 -12.01
N PRO A 104 3.34 14.17 -12.28
CA PRO A 104 3.06 13.58 -13.59
C PRO A 104 3.12 14.64 -14.69
N THR A 105 3.86 14.34 -15.77
CA THR A 105 4.00 15.21 -16.95
C THR A 105 3.29 14.66 -18.18
N SER A 106 2.76 13.44 -18.10
CA SER A 106 2.08 12.74 -19.19
C SER A 106 0.98 11.85 -18.62
N ASN A 107 0.10 11.33 -19.49
CA ASN A 107 -0.88 10.31 -19.15
C ASN A 107 -0.81 9.18 -20.19
N ALA A 108 -0.29 7.99 -19.88
CA ALA A 108 0.23 7.54 -18.59
C ALA A 108 1.59 8.18 -18.20
N TYR A 109 1.93 8.13 -16.91
CA TYR A 109 3.22 8.52 -16.33
C TYR A 109 3.81 7.36 -15.52
N VAL A 110 5.12 7.10 -15.64
CA VAL A 110 5.80 6.06 -14.84
C VAL A 110 6.55 6.74 -13.69
N ALA A 111 6.21 6.38 -12.46
CA ALA A 111 6.94 6.79 -11.27
C ALA A 111 7.90 5.68 -10.84
N TYR A 112 9.14 6.06 -10.55
CA TYR A 112 10.24 5.13 -10.27
C TYR A 112 10.56 5.05 -8.78
N ASP A 113 11.15 3.93 -8.37
CA ASP A 113 11.69 3.71 -7.02
C ASP A 113 10.64 3.86 -5.90
N ILE A 114 9.38 3.50 -6.17
CA ILE A 114 8.31 3.58 -5.18
C ILE A 114 8.44 2.41 -4.20
N PRO A 115 8.44 2.65 -2.87
CA PRO A 115 8.51 1.58 -1.88
C PRO A 115 7.35 0.58 -2.01
N LEU A 116 7.65 -0.72 -1.96
CA LEU A 116 6.65 -1.79 -1.99
C LEU A 116 5.85 -1.87 -0.68
N GLY A 117 4.66 -2.49 -0.74
CA GLY A 117 3.79 -2.75 0.40
C GLY A 117 2.85 -1.58 0.75
N THR A 118 2.35 -1.56 1.98
CA THR A 118 1.43 -0.52 2.46
C THR A 118 2.14 0.83 2.56
N GLN A 119 1.75 1.77 1.70
CA GLN A 119 2.31 3.12 1.67
C GLN A 119 1.23 4.16 1.91
N GLN A 120 1.57 5.20 2.68
CA GLN A 120 0.77 6.42 2.71
C GLN A 120 0.99 7.19 1.41
N TYR A 121 -0.08 7.75 0.86
CA TYR A 121 0.02 8.70 -0.24
C TYR A 121 -0.57 10.05 0.15
N ARG A 122 -0.08 11.10 -0.50
CA ARG A 122 -0.64 12.45 -0.46
C ARG A 122 -0.58 13.06 -1.85
N MET A 123 -1.57 13.87 -2.18
CA MET A 123 -1.69 14.60 -3.43
C MET A 123 -2.08 16.03 -3.12
N GLN A 124 -1.43 16.97 -3.79
CA GLN A 124 -1.71 18.39 -3.62
C GLN A 124 -1.40 19.17 -4.89
N GLY A 125 -2.20 20.19 -5.18
CA GLY A 125 -1.97 21.10 -6.30
C GLY A 125 -3.27 21.69 -6.80
N ASN A 126 -3.30 22.03 -8.09
CA ASN A 126 -4.48 22.61 -8.71
C ASN A 126 -4.98 21.69 -9.83
N ILE A 127 -6.28 21.71 -10.06
CA ILE A 127 -6.92 21.12 -11.24
C ILE A 127 -7.49 22.29 -12.02
N ASN A 128 -7.06 22.46 -13.28
CA ASN A 128 -7.51 23.56 -14.11
C ASN A 128 -8.15 23.02 -15.38
N CYS A 129 -9.44 23.27 -15.55
CA CYS A 129 -10.22 22.85 -16.70
C CYS A 129 -10.70 24.09 -17.47
N THR A 130 -10.60 24.07 -18.80
CA THR A 130 -11.01 25.22 -19.63
C THR A 130 -12.48 25.57 -19.46
N THR A 131 -13.35 24.56 -19.29
CA THR A 131 -14.80 24.73 -19.33
C THR A 131 -15.43 25.03 -17.97
N ILE A 132 -14.87 24.52 -16.87
CA ILE A 132 -15.46 24.58 -15.52
C ILE A 132 -14.59 25.37 -14.52
N GLY A 133 -13.50 25.98 -15.00
CA GLY A 133 -12.55 26.72 -14.17
C GLY A 133 -11.58 25.80 -13.45
N GLY A 134 -11.00 26.31 -12.36
CA GLY A 134 -10.01 25.58 -11.57
C GLY A 134 -10.37 25.48 -10.09
N CYS A 135 -9.80 24.47 -9.44
CA CYS A 135 -9.94 24.23 -8.01
C CYS A 135 -8.60 23.81 -7.39
N SER A 136 -8.41 24.15 -6.12
CA SER A 136 -7.36 23.55 -5.31
C SER A 136 -7.76 22.11 -4.96
N ALA A 137 -6.83 21.17 -5.14
CA ALA A 137 -7.05 19.76 -4.93
C ALA A 137 -6.14 19.23 -3.83
N TYR A 138 -6.74 18.49 -2.88
CA TYR A 138 -6.04 17.78 -1.83
C TYR A 138 -6.60 16.37 -1.67
N GLY A 139 -5.71 15.41 -1.42
CA GLY A 139 -6.06 14.02 -1.22
C GLY A 139 -4.98 13.29 -0.46
N GLU A 140 -5.36 12.40 0.43
CA GLU A 140 -4.42 11.52 1.13
C GLU A 140 -5.09 10.19 1.45
N GLY A 141 -4.28 9.17 1.70
CA GLY A 141 -4.78 7.86 2.05
C GLY A 141 -3.68 6.84 2.15
N ILE A 142 -4.07 5.57 2.11
CA ILE A 142 -3.17 4.42 2.16
C ILE A 142 -3.46 3.58 0.92
N LEU A 143 -2.40 3.10 0.27
CA LEU A 143 -2.46 2.17 -0.86
C LEU A 143 -1.48 1.02 -0.64
N ASN A 144 -1.70 -0.10 -1.33
CA ASN A 144 -0.78 -1.23 -1.32
C ASN A 144 0.01 -1.23 -2.63
N VAL A 145 1.29 -0.89 -2.58
CA VAL A 145 2.17 -0.90 -3.75
C VAL A 145 2.62 -2.33 -4.03
N ARG A 146 2.21 -2.84 -5.20
CA ARG A 146 2.67 -4.13 -5.74
C ARG A 146 3.54 -3.89 -6.96
N GLU A 147 4.31 -4.89 -7.34
CA GLU A 147 5.14 -4.82 -8.56
C GLU A 147 4.28 -4.50 -9.78
N ASN A 148 4.70 -3.50 -10.56
CA ASN A 148 4.01 -3.03 -11.76
C ASN A 148 2.56 -2.57 -11.53
N ALA A 149 2.23 -2.13 -10.31
CA ALA A 149 0.90 -1.61 -10.00
C ALA A 149 0.56 -0.39 -10.87
N THR A 150 -0.72 -0.27 -11.23
CA THR A 150 -1.27 0.91 -11.90
C THR A 150 -2.25 1.60 -10.98
N PHE A 151 -2.07 2.91 -10.77
CA PHE A 151 -2.96 3.74 -9.97
C PHE A 151 -3.61 4.81 -10.85
N ALA A 152 -4.92 4.93 -10.77
CA ALA A 152 -5.67 6.00 -11.40
C ALA A 152 -5.88 7.18 -10.46
N ILE A 153 -5.58 8.36 -10.96
CA ILE A 153 -6.01 9.63 -10.38
C ILE A 153 -7.48 9.83 -10.73
N ARG A 154 -8.30 10.13 -9.72
CA ARG A 154 -9.69 10.57 -9.87
C ARG A 154 -9.95 11.74 -8.92
N TRP A 155 -10.87 12.62 -9.30
CA TRP A 155 -11.21 13.79 -8.50
C TRP A 155 -12.68 14.17 -8.65
N GLN A 156 -13.15 15.00 -7.71
CA GLN A 156 -14.50 15.57 -7.73
C GLN A 156 -14.51 16.94 -7.06
N ASN A 157 -15.43 17.81 -7.49
CA ASN A 157 -15.70 19.07 -6.81
C ASN A 157 -16.37 18.80 -5.45
N THR A 158 -15.87 19.44 -4.40
CA THR A 158 -16.47 19.36 -3.05
C THR A 158 -17.06 20.69 -2.60
N ALA A 159 -16.55 21.80 -3.11
CA ALA A 159 -17.11 23.14 -2.94
C ALA A 159 -16.62 24.07 -4.07
N TYR A 160 -17.04 25.34 -4.03
CA TYR A 160 -16.54 26.35 -4.97
C TYR A 160 -15.01 26.45 -4.88
N ALA A 161 -14.32 26.28 -6.02
CA ALA A 161 -12.87 26.29 -6.13
C ALA A 161 -12.13 25.24 -5.25
N GLN A 162 -12.81 24.19 -4.79
CA GLN A 162 -12.24 23.11 -3.99
C GLN A 162 -12.58 21.73 -4.56
N CYS A 163 -11.56 20.89 -4.68
CA CYS A 163 -11.65 19.54 -5.18
C CYS A 163 -11.05 18.53 -4.20
N SER A 164 -11.68 17.37 -4.13
CA SER A 164 -11.09 16.17 -3.53
C SER A 164 -10.47 15.34 -4.65
N ILE A 165 -9.27 14.83 -4.43
CA ILE A 165 -8.52 14.00 -5.38
C ILE A 165 -8.05 12.72 -4.67
N GLY A 166 -7.89 11.62 -5.40
CA GLY A 166 -7.41 10.37 -4.85
C GLY A 166 -6.71 9.47 -5.86
N LEU A 167 -5.92 8.52 -5.34
CA LEU A 167 -5.30 7.44 -6.09
C LEU A 167 -6.05 6.13 -5.83
N PHE A 168 -6.37 5.42 -6.90
CA PHE A 168 -7.14 4.17 -6.85
C PHE A 168 -6.44 3.10 -7.68
N GLU A 169 -6.22 1.92 -7.10
CA GLU A 169 -5.68 0.78 -7.83
C GLU A 169 -6.61 0.37 -8.98
N GLN A 170 -6.03 -0.05 -10.11
CA GLN A 170 -6.75 -0.53 -11.30
C GLN A 170 -6.80 -2.05 -11.39
#